data_AF-A0A1X3RM99-F1
#
_entry.id   AF-A0A1X3RM99-F1
#
_cell.length_a   1.000
_cell.length_b   1.000
_cell.length_c   1.000
_cell.angle_alpha   90.00
_cell.angle_beta   90.00
_cell.angle_gamma   90.00
#
_symmetry.space_group_name_H-M   'P 1'
#
loop_
_entity.id
_entity.type
_entity.pdbx_description
1 polymer ?
#
loop_
_entity_poly.entity_id
_entity_poly.type
_entity_poly.pdbx_seq_one_letter_code
_entity_poly.pdbx_strand_id
1 'polypeptide(L)'
;MTNQTTPAGNNTTSTRLKLQSTGVTAYCSFGPALYFHPDSETLIAVDACDNDAIEREHGRLEKLLATRIDAQLRIDDLTKQMTALDWHQVAERDRLETQLNQ
;
A
#
# COMPACT_ATOMS: atom_id res chain seq x y z
N MET A 1 12.34 -57.36 -6.80
CA MET A 1 12.52 -56.25 -7.75
C MET A 1 11.33 -55.32 -7.59
N THR A 2 11.60 -54.12 -7.11
CA THR A 2 10.65 -53.09 -6.66
C THR A 2 10.37 -52.11 -7.79
N ASN A 3 9.12 -51.99 -8.26
CA ASN A 3 8.73 -50.91 -9.15
C ASN A 3 7.56 -50.15 -8.52
N GLN A 4 7.91 -49.18 -7.65
CA GLN A 4 6.99 -48.10 -7.29
C GLN A 4 6.97 -47.11 -8.46
N THR A 5 5.80 -46.91 -9.06
CA THR A 5 5.60 -45.87 -10.08
C THR A 5 5.01 -44.65 -9.41
N THR A 6 5.85 -43.64 -9.19
CA THR A 6 5.48 -42.30 -8.71
C THR A 6 4.53 -41.64 -9.72
N PRO A 7 3.34 -41.14 -9.33
CA PRO A 7 2.63 -40.18 -10.17
C PRO A 7 3.34 -38.83 -10.03
N ALA A 8 3.95 -38.36 -11.12
CA ALA A 8 4.49 -37.01 -11.22
C ALA A 8 3.37 -35.99 -10.97
N GLY A 9 3.53 -35.18 -9.94
CA GLY A 9 2.61 -34.10 -9.61
C GLY A 9 2.60 -33.06 -10.73
N ASN A 10 1.45 -32.91 -11.38
CA ASN A 10 1.10 -31.74 -12.18
C ASN A 10 -0.03 -30.98 -11.47
N ASN A 11 0.28 -30.40 -10.31
CA ASN A 11 -0.64 -29.50 -9.60
C ASN A 11 -0.73 -28.13 -10.30
N THR A 12 -1.17 -28.10 -11.55
CA THR A 12 -1.70 -26.88 -12.15
C THR A 12 -3.20 -26.84 -11.88
N THR A 13 -3.56 -26.36 -10.68
CA THR A 13 -4.93 -26.00 -10.36
C THR A 13 -5.28 -24.72 -11.11
N SER A 14 -5.75 -24.85 -12.35
CA SER A 14 -6.40 -23.74 -13.06
C SER A 14 -7.89 -23.78 -12.73
N THR A 15 -8.32 -22.98 -11.75
CA THR A 15 -9.75 -22.71 -11.51
C THR A 15 -10.27 -21.74 -12.56
N ARG A 16 -10.33 -22.18 -13.82
CA ARG A 16 -11.04 -21.45 -14.87
C ARG A 16 -12.52 -21.82 -14.77
N LEU A 17 -13.27 -21.04 -14.00
CA LEU A 17 -14.74 -21.11 -13.97
C LEU A 17 -15.25 -20.80 -15.39
N LYS A 18 -15.58 -21.84 -16.16
CA LYS A 18 -16.28 -21.68 -17.45
C LYS A 18 -17.72 -21.27 -17.13
N LEU A 19 -18.01 -19.98 -17.25
CA LEU A 19 -19.36 -19.44 -17.18
C LEU A 19 -20.16 -20.00 -18.39
N GLN A 20 -21.09 -20.91 -18.15
CA GLN A 20 -22.07 -21.34 -19.16
C GLN A 20 -23.36 -20.56 -18.95
N SER A 21 -23.78 -19.78 -19.96
CA SER A 21 -25.06 -19.07 -19.91
C SER A 21 -26.20 -20.07 -20.10
N THR A 22 -26.96 -20.33 -19.04
CA THR A 22 -28.14 -21.23 -19.05
C THR A 22 -29.43 -20.50 -19.44
N GLY A 23 -29.36 -19.24 -19.87
CA GLY A 23 -30.54 -18.44 -20.22
C GLY A 23 -31.39 -18.01 -19.02
N VAL A 24 -30.92 -18.27 -17.80
CA VAL A 24 -31.56 -17.86 -16.53
C VAL A 24 -30.84 -16.62 -16.00
N THR A 25 -31.58 -15.57 -15.67
CA THR A 25 -31.04 -14.40 -14.98
C THR A 25 -30.63 -14.81 -13.57
N ALA A 26 -29.33 -15.00 -13.36
CA ALA A 26 -28.76 -15.21 -12.04
C ALA A 26 -28.57 -13.86 -11.34
N TYR A 27 -29.25 -13.67 -10.21
CA TYR A 27 -28.97 -12.56 -9.30
C TYR A 27 -27.79 -12.96 -8.43
N CYS A 28 -26.60 -12.41 -8.72
CA CYS A 28 -25.43 -12.56 -7.88
C CYS A 28 -25.46 -11.49 -6.79
N SER A 29 -25.70 -11.88 -5.53
CA SER A 29 -25.30 -11.06 -4.40
C SER A 29 -23.80 -11.26 -4.20
N PHE A 30 -22.98 -10.26 -4.54
CA PHE A 30 -21.56 -10.28 -4.20
C PHE A 30 -21.45 -10.36 -2.68
N GLY A 31 -20.76 -11.39 -2.19
CA GLY A 31 -20.46 -11.54 -0.76
C GLY A 31 -19.50 -10.44 -0.27
N PRO A 32 -19.24 -10.36 1.05
CA PRO A 32 -18.37 -9.34 1.61
C PRO A 32 -16.99 -9.37 0.93
N ALA A 33 -16.43 -8.20 0.65
CA ALA A 33 -15.07 -8.04 0.17
C ALA A 33 -14.10 -8.62 1.22
N LEU A 34 -13.16 -9.46 0.79
CA LEU A 34 -12.18 -10.08 1.69
C LEU A 34 -10.89 -9.29 1.64
N TYR A 35 -10.49 -8.69 2.76
CA TYR A 35 -9.21 -8.02 2.89
C TYR A 35 -8.17 -8.96 3.51
N PHE A 36 -7.01 -9.05 2.86
CA PHE A 36 -5.84 -9.81 3.32
C PHE A 36 -4.76 -8.84 3.77
N HIS A 37 -4.48 -8.80 5.08
CA HIS A 37 -3.31 -8.10 5.56
C HIS A 37 -2.07 -9.00 5.36
N PRO A 38 -1.04 -8.55 4.62
CA PRO A 38 0.06 -9.41 4.16
C PRO A 38 0.86 -10.06 5.29
N ASP A 39 0.86 -9.45 6.48
CA ASP A 39 1.62 -9.94 7.64
C ASP A 39 0.76 -10.64 8.71
N SER A 40 -0.52 -10.92 8.44
CA SER A 40 -1.40 -11.58 9.41
C SER A 40 -2.15 -12.76 8.80
N GLU A 41 -2.28 -13.86 9.55
CA GLU A 41 -3.20 -14.97 9.22
C GLU A 41 -4.68 -14.58 9.44
N THR A 42 -5.01 -13.29 9.48
CA THR A 42 -6.34 -12.76 9.77
C THR A 42 -7.07 -12.41 8.47
N LEU A 43 -8.29 -12.93 8.33
CA LEU A 43 -9.19 -12.68 7.22
C LEU A 43 -10.31 -11.76 7.69
N ILE A 44 -10.42 -10.57 7.08
CA ILE A 44 -11.48 -9.62 7.41
C ILE A 44 -12.49 -9.63 6.27
N ALA A 45 -13.73 -10.01 6.59
CA ALA A 45 -14.86 -9.84 5.71
C ALA A 45 -15.42 -8.42 5.88
N VAL A 46 -15.35 -7.64 4.81
CA VAL A 46 -15.70 -6.22 4.75
C VAL A 46 -16.99 -6.09 3.94
N ASP A 47 -18.01 -5.41 4.47
CA ASP A 47 -19.20 -5.09 3.67
C ASP A 47 -18.84 -4.11 2.54
N ALA A 48 -19.63 -4.08 1.47
CA ALA A 48 -19.35 -3.24 0.30
C ALA A 48 -19.19 -1.75 0.68
N CYS A 49 -19.98 -1.26 1.63
CA CYS A 49 -19.88 0.12 2.14
C CYS A 49 -18.58 0.38 2.92
N ASP A 50 -18.10 -0.63 3.66
CA ASP A 50 -16.87 -0.52 4.45
C ASP A 50 -15.63 -0.59 3.55
N ASN A 51 -15.71 -1.30 2.41
CA ASN A 51 -14.62 -1.37 1.44
C ASN A 51 -14.28 0.01 0.86
N ASP A 52 -15.30 0.76 0.43
CA ASP A 52 -15.12 2.12 -0.08
C ASP A 52 -14.52 3.07 0.97
N ALA A 53 -14.87 2.86 2.25
CA ALA A 53 -14.32 3.64 3.35
C ALA A 53 -12.84 3.30 3.59
N ILE A 54 -12.47 2.01 3.56
CA ILE A 54 -11.10 1.55 3.70
C ILE A 54 -10.23 2.05 2.55
N GLU A 55 -10.67 1.96 1.30
CA GLU A 55 -9.91 2.45 0.15
C GLU A 55 -9.67 3.96 0.21
N ARG A 56 -10.69 4.72 0.61
CA ARG A 56 -10.57 6.18 0.79
C ARG A 56 -9.59 6.54 1.89
N GLU A 57 -9.65 5.85 3.02
CA GLU A 57 -8.75 6.08 4.14
C GLU A 57 -7.32 5.67 3.79
N HIS A 58 -7.14 4.56 3.10
CA HIS A 58 -5.85 4.13 2.59
C HIS A 58 -5.24 5.19 1.66
N GLY A 59 -6.00 5.70 0.69
CA GLY A 59 -5.53 6.78 -0.18
C GLY A 59 -5.19 8.08 0.58
N ARG A 60 -5.95 8.41 1.64
CA ARG A 60 -5.66 9.55 2.51
C ARG A 60 -4.33 9.35 3.27
N LEU A 61 -4.10 8.15 3.79
CA LEU A 61 -2.88 7.79 4.52
C LEU A 61 -1.66 7.77 3.60
N GLU A 62 -1.77 7.19 2.41
CA GLU A 62 -0.71 7.20 1.39
C GLU A 62 -0.28 8.64 1.05
N LYS A 63 -1.25 9.54 0.82
CA LYS A 63 -0.95 10.95 0.57
C LYS A 63 -0.26 11.63 1.75
N LEU A 64 -0.68 11.31 2.98
CA LEU A 64 -0.08 11.87 4.18
C LEU A 64 1.37 11.35 4.36
N LEU A 65 1.61 10.07 4.07
CA LEU A 65 2.95 9.47 4.11
C LEU A 65 3.87 10.12 3.09
N ALA A 66 3.42 10.31 1.85
CA ALA A 66 4.18 11.02 0.83
C ALA A 66 4.53 12.45 1.28
N THR A 67 3.55 13.19 1.80
CA THR A 67 3.76 14.56 2.31
C THR A 67 4.78 14.59 3.45
N ARG A 68 4.72 13.60 4.35
CA ARG A 68 5.68 13.49 5.46
C ARG A 68 7.10 13.22 4.95
N ILE A 69 7.26 12.33 3.97
CA ILE A 69 8.56 12.01 3.39
C ILE A 69 9.15 13.27 2.73
N ASP A 70 8.36 13.99 1.93
CA ASP A 70 8.80 15.23 1.27
C ASP A 70 9.23 16.30 2.29
N ALA A 71 8.45 16.49 3.36
CA ALA A 71 8.79 17.41 4.43
C ALA A 71 10.10 17.00 5.15
N GLN A 72 10.29 15.71 5.41
CA GLN A 72 11.52 15.21 6.04
C GLN A 72 12.74 15.47 5.16
N LEU A 73 12.66 15.16 3.87
CA LEU A 73 13.75 15.42 2.93
C LEU A 73 14.11 16.90 2.85
N ARG A 74 13.11 17.78 2.89
CA ARG A 74 13.33 19.23 2.92
C ARG A 74 14.00 19.69 4.22
N ILE A 75 13.59 19.16 5.37
CA ILE A 75 14.20 19.47 6.68
C ILE A 75 15.67 19.02 6.68
N ASP A 76 15.94 17.82 6.19
CA ASP A 76 17.30 17.26 6.15
C ASP A 76 18.21 18.10 5.24
N ASP A 77 17.70 18.53 4.08
CA ASP A 77 18.44 19.41 3.16
C ASP A 77 18.73 20.79 3.76
N LEU A 78 17.72 21.45 4.33
CA LEU A 78 17.89 22.76 5.00
C LEU A 78 18.87 22.66 6.18
N THR A 79 18.76 21.59 6.97
CA THR A 79 19.67 21.35 8.10
C THR A 79 21.10 21.17 7.60
N LYS A 80 21.30 20.40 6.52
CA LYS A 80 22.61 20.22 5.91
C LYS A 80 23.19 21.54 5.42
N GLN A 81 22.40 22.36 4.72
CA GLN A 81 22.81 23.70 4.29
C GLN A 81 23.25 24.55 5.48
N MET A 82 22.47 24.54 6.56
CA MET A 82 22.76 25.32 7.76
C MET A 82 24.04 24.87 8.48
N THR A 83 24.31 23.56 8.53
CA THR A 83 25.57 23.03 9.08
C THR A 83 26.81 23.33 8.22
N ALA A 84 26.62 23.65 6.94
CA ALA A 84 27.71 24.00 6.03
C ALA A 84 28.06 25.50 6.04
N LEU A 85 27.25 26.33 6.72
CA LEU A 85 27.48 27.77 6.83
C LEU A 85 28.65 28.08 7.78
N ASP A 86 29.40 29.11 7.43
CA ASP A 86 30.47 29.66 8.25
C ASP A 86 29.92 30.75 9.21
N TRP A 87 30.61 31.02 10.32
CA TRP A 87 30.13 31.87 11.42
C TRP A 87 29.75 33.30 11.02
N HIS A 88 30.26 33.77 9.88
CA HIS A 88 30.03 35.11 9.36
C HIS A 88 28.78 35.20 8.47
N GLN A 89 28.16 34.08 8.09
CA GLN A 89 27.04 33.99 7.16
C GLN A 89 25.68 34.08 7.86
N VAL A 90 25.55 35.03 8.79
CA VAL A 90 24.38 35.23 9.66
C VAL A 90 23.09 35.43 8.86
N ALA A 91 23.12 36.23 7.79
CA ALA A 91 21.95 36.49 6.97
C ALA A 91 21.40 35.24 6.25
N GLU A 92 22.30 34.34 5.81
CA GLU A 92 21.89 33.09 5.15
C GLU A 92 21.38 32.07 6.16
N ARG A 93 21.97 32.04 7.36
CA ARG A 93 21.45 31.25 8.48
C ARG A 93 20.02 31.67 8.84
N ASP A 94 19.77 32.96 9.02
CA ASP A 94 18.45 33.47 9.41
C ASP A 94 17.40 33.18 8.32
N ARG A 95 17.81 33.19 7.05
CA ARG A 95 16.97 32.78 5.91
C ARG A 95 16.61 31.29 5.99
N LEU A 96 17.58 30.41 6.21
CA LEU A 96 17.35 28.97 6.32
C LEU A 96 16.49 28.62 7.54
N GLU A 97 16.70 29.27 8.68
CA GLU A 97 15.84 29.14 9.87
C GLU A 97 14.40 29.53 9.58
N THR A 98 14.20 30.62 8.84
CA THR A 98 12.86 31.06 8.43
C THR A 98 12.19 30.01 7.52
N GLN A 99 12.94 29.37 6.63
CA GLN A 99 12.42 28.33 5.74
C GLN A 99 12.12 26.99 6.42
N LEU A 100 12.77 26.72 7.56
CA LEU A 100 12.56 25.52 8.38
C LEU A 100 11.32 25.63 9.27
N ASN A 101 10.98 26.86 9.68
CA ASN A 101 9.82 27.16 10.54
C ASN A 101 8.51 27.40 9.76
N GLN A 102 8.53 27.29 8.42
CA GLN A 102 7.37 27.40 7.53
C GLN A 102 6.85 26.02 7.14
#